data_AF-A0A2Y9K8N0-F1
#
_entry.id   AF-A0A2Y9K8N0-F1
#
_cell.length_a   1.000
_cell.length_b   1.000
_cell.length_c   1.000
_cell.angle_alpha   90.00
_cell.angle_beta   90.00
_cell.angle_gamma   90.00
#
_symmetry.space_group_name_H-M   'P 1'
#
loop_
_entity.id
_entity.type
_entity.pdbx_description
1 polymer ?
#
loop_
_entity_poly.entity_id
_entity_poly.type
_entity_poly.pdbx_seq_one_letter_code
_entity_poly.pdbx_strand_id
1 'polypeptide(L)'
;MERMPSEILLKIFSYLDAVTLLCAGCVNRRFYHLSNDNFIWFRIYTTAFSPKRCNWKVNLAEKSAVSMKSLSVEDKEAGYWKKEFITKQRASVKAVLAQVLQPVNPDTGLPVKTKEALRISGLYWVIILKAKNGQEYVMEHTDLSVHDSSVTIMWYGKNWPQLAMLSALDLCGVMPVFMDRSKTPSKNGPRWHSLIAKYHLSNLTESTMIGWDSLIRIFCLHPGLLVGLWKREEELAFVMANLHFHHLVEKSTLGSATVPYELPPHTPLLDDHPEYGLHGYQLHVDMHSSGISYLCGTFRNLFTKKELFYNGRNPFG
;
A
#
# COMPACT_ATOMS: atom_id res chain seq x y z
N MET A 1 -15.23 -13.34 -32.36
CA MET A 1 -15.15 -13.86 -30.98
C MET A 1 -16.52 -13.85 -30.28
N GLU A 2 -17.36 -12.83 -30.48
CA GLU A 2 -18.70 -12.75 -29.90
C GLU A 2 -19.68 -13.86 -30.31
N ARG A 3 -19.53 -14.42 -31.53
CA ARG A 3 -20.36 -15.53 -32.05
C ARG A 3 -19.85 -16.94 -31.71
N MET A 4 -18.73 -17.07 -30.99
CA MET A 4 -18.21 -18.41 -30.64
C MET A 4 -19.05 -19.07 -29.54
N PRO A 5 -19.24 -20.40 -29.57
CA PRO A 5 -19.80 -21.16 -28.45
C PRO A 5 -19.01 -20.99 -27.14
N SER A 6 -19.70 -21.05 -26.01
CA SER A 6 -19.10 -20.83 -24.69
C SER A 6 -18.07 -21.91 -24.33
N GLU A 7 -18.25 -23.13 -24.84
CA GLU A 7 -17.39 -24.29 -24.66
C GLU A 7 -16.01 -24.06 -25.28
N ILE A 8 -15.98 -23.45 -26.48
CA ILE A 8 -14.74 -23.11 -27.17
C ILE A 8 -14.01 -22.00 -26.41
N LEU A 9 -14.75 -20.99 -25.94
CA LEU A 9 -14.18 -19.91 -25.14
C LEU A 9 -13.62 -20.40 -23.80
N LEU A 10 -14.32 -21.30 -23.10
CA LEU A 10 -13.82 -21.93 -21.87
C LEU A 10 -12.55 -22.74 -22.13
N LYS A 11 -12.50 -23.46 -23.25
CA LYS A 11 -11.28 -24.17 -23.65
C LYS A 11 -10.12 -23.21 -23.90
N ILE A 12 -10.35 -22.07 -24.56
CA ILE A 12 -9.32 -21.02 -24.72
C ILE A 12 -8.91 -20.46 -23.35
N PHE A 13 -9.86 -20.10 -22.51
CA PHE A 13 -9.61 -19.54 -21.17
C PHE A 13 -8.85 -20.51 -20.28
N SER A 14 -9.01 -21.81 -20.50
CA SER A 14 -8.30 -22.84 -19.76
C SER A 14 -6.78 -22.81 -19.98
N TYR A 15 -6.30 -22.24 -21.09
CA TYR A 15 -4.87 -22.07 -21.37
C TYR A 15 -4.30 -20.72 -20.88
N LEU A 16 -5.15 -19.81 -20.40
CA LEU A 16 -4.72 -18.51 -19.90
C LEU A 16 -4.13 -18.64 -18.49
N ASP A 17 -3.12 -17.83 -18.19
CA ASP A 17 -2.62 -17.68 -16.82
C ASP A 17 -3.57 -16.81 -15.99
N ALA A 18 -3.39 -16.81 -14.67
CA ALA A 18 -4.29 -16.11 -13.75
C ALA A 18 -4.40 -14.61 -14.04
N VAL A 19 -3.30 -13.96 -14.45
CA VAL A 19 -3.27 -12.54 -14.82
C VAL A 19 -4.16 -12.30 -16.04
N THR A 20 -3.91 -13.01 -17.14
CA THR A 20 -4.67 -12.81 -18.39
C THR A 20 -6.14 -13.18 -18.21
N LEU A 21 -6.45 -14.19 -17.40
CA LEU A 21 -7.83 -14.58 -17.10
C LEU A 21 -8.58 -13.49 -16.32
N LEU A 22 -7.93 -12.81 -15.37
CA LEU A 22 -8.52 -11.64 -14.70
C LEU A 22 -8.75 -10.48 -15.67
N CYS A 23 -7.77 -10.18 -16.53
CA CYS A 23 -7.92 -9.13 -17.54
C CYS A 23 -9.04 -9.44 -18.54
N ALA A 24 -9.18 -10.71 -18.98
CA ALA A 24 -10.26 -11.14 -19.86
C ALA A 24 -11.64 -10.87 -19.24
N GLY A 25 -11.78 -11.07 -17.92
CA GLY A 25 -13.01 -10.77 -17.18
C GLY A 25 -13.43 -9.30 -17.20
N CYS A 26 -12.52 -8.37 -17.51
CA CYS A 26 -12.81 -6.94 -17.61
C CYS A 26 -13.30 -6.51 -19.01
N VAL A 27 -13.28 -7.40 -20.01
CA VAL A 27 -13.57 -7.03 -21.41
C VAL A 27 -15.08 -6.86 -21.66
N ASN A 28 -15.90 -7.81 -21.23
CA ASN A 28 -17.36 -7.74 -21.36
C ASN A 28 -18.05 -8.69 -20.38
N ARG A 29 -19.38 -8.57 -20.24
CA ARG A 29 -20.17 -9.38 -19.31
C ARG A 29 -20.06 -10.89 -19.56
N ARG A 30 -20.01 -11.32 -20.82
CA ARG A 30 -19.86 -12.74 -21.16
C ARG A 30 -18.51 -13.28 -20.68
N PHE A 31 -17.44 -12.55 -20.95
CA PHE A 31 -16.09 -12.90 -20.55
C PHE A 31 -15.94 -12.86 -19.03
N TYR A 32 -16.60 -11.91 -18.35
CA TYR A 32 -16.68 -11.88 -16.89
C TYR A 32 -17.20 -13.21 -16.33
N HIS A 33 -18.36 -13.68 -16.81
CA HIS A 33 -18.94 -14.94 -16.36
C HIS A 33 -18.03 -16.15 -16.66
N LEU A 34 -17.52 -16.25 -17.88
CA LEU A 34 -16.64 -17.36 -18.28
C LEU A 34 -15.28 -17.34 -17.55
N SER A 35 -14.75 -16.14 -17.24
CA SER A 35 -13.50 -15.99 -16.50
C SER A 35 -13.63 -16.39 -15.03
N ASN A 36 -14.86 -16.46 -14.50
CA ASN A 36 -15.13 -16.87 -13.12
C ASN A 36 -15.43 -18.38 -13.02
N ASP A 37 -15.15 -19.15 -14.07
CA ASP A 37 -15.35 -20.60 -14.08
C ASP A 37 -14.53 -21.29 -12.97
N ASN A 38 -15.24 -22.06 -12.13
CA ASN A 38 -14.65 -22.68 -10.95
C ASN A 38 -13.66 -23.80 -11.30
N PHE A 39 -13.82 -24.49 -12.43
CA PHE A 39 -12.89 -25.54 -12.84
C PHE A 39 -11.54 -24.97 -13.30
N ILE A 40 -11.56 -23.88 -14.08
CA ILE A 40 -10.34 -23.20 -14.49
C ILE A 40 -9.57 -22.69 -13.26
N TRP A 41 -10.25 -22.00 -12.34
CA TRP A 41 -9.60 -21.49 -11.12
C TRP A 41 -9.15 -22.58 -10.16
N PHE A 42 -9.88 -23.70 -10.05
CA PHE A 42 -9.44 -24.84 -9.25
C PHE A 42 -8.16 -25.47 -9.81
N ARG A 43 -8.04 -25.58 -11.14
CA ARG A 43 -6.79 -26.05 -11.78
C ARG A 43 -5.64 -25.08 -11.54
N ILE A 44 -5.86 -23.77 -11.66
CA ILE A 44 -4.85 -22.75 -11.36
C ILE A 44 -4.42 -22.84 -9.89
N TYR A 45 -5.38 -22.94 -8.97
CA TYR A 45 -5.14 -23.05 -7.53
C TYR A 45 -4.32 -24.29 -7.19
N THR A 46 -4.72 -25.45 -7.70
CA THR A 46 -4.01 -26.69 -7.46
C THR A 46 -2.62 -26.64 -8.08
N THR A 47 -2.43 -26.09 -9.27
CA THR A 47 -1.10 -25.97 -9.89
C THR A 47 -0.17 -25.05 -9.09
N ALA A 48 -0.67 -23.90 -8.64
CA ALA A 48 0.12 -22.90 -7.92
C ALA A 48 0.45 -23.30 -6.47
N PHE A 49 -0.48 -23.99 -5.81
CA PHE A 49 -0.37 -24.34 -4.39
C PHE A 49 -0.26 -25.84 -4.13
N SER A 50 0.00 -26.64 -5.18
CA SER A 50 0.30 -28.06 -4.98
C SER A 50 1.51 -28.16 -4.05
N PRO A 51 1.46 -29.04 -3.03
CA PRO A 51 2.67 -29.40 -2.34
C PRO A 51 3.64 -29.92 -3.41
N LYS A 52 4.77 -29.22 -3.59
CA LYS A 52 5.87 -29.73 -4.39
C LYS A 52 6.08 -31.18 -3.95
N ARG A 53 6.30 -32.12 -4.88
CA ARG A 53 6.79 -33.46 -4.54
C ARG A 53 8.12 -33.29 -3.82
N CYS A 54 8.08 -33.04 -2.52
CA CYS A 54 9.19 -33.27 -1.64
C CYS A 54 9.33 -34.79 -1.59
N ASN A 55 10.53 -35.29 -1.82
CA ASN A 55 10.84 -36.71 -1.66
C ASN A 55 10.68 -37.19 -0.19
N TRP A 56 10.30 -36.28 0.72
CA TRP A 56 9.84 -36.58 2.06
C TRP A 56 8.34 -36.86 2.05
N LYS A 57 7.94 -38.07 2.45
CA LYS A 57 6.55 -38.56 2.49
C LYS A 57 5.59 -37.51 3.04
N VAL A 58 4.78 -36.91 2.16
CA VAL A 58 3.64 -36.07 2.54
C VAL A 58 2.45 -36.99 2.85
N ASN A 59 1.84 -36.75 4.02
CA ASN A 59 0.73 -37.51 4.59
C ASN A 59 -0.44 -37.68 3.60
N LEU A 60 -1.02 -38.89 3.56
CA LEU A 60 -2.16 -39.25 2.70
C LEU A 60 -3.39 -38.32 2.86
N ALA A 61 -3.51 -37.64 4.01
CA ALA A 61 -4.62 -36.75 4.34
C ALA A 61 -4.74 -35.53 3.39
N GLU A 62 -3.62 -34.94 2.95
CA GLU A 62 -3.66 -33.78 2.04
C GLU A 62 -4.07 -34.19 0.61
N LYS A 63 -3.65 -35.38 0.14
CA LYS A 63 -4.10 -35.93 -1.14
C LYS A 63 -5.60 -36.21 -1.14
N SER A 64 -6.13 -36.75 -0.04
CA SER A 64 -7.56 -37.02 0.11
C SER A 64 -8.38 -35.73 0.20
N ALA A 65 -7.85 -34.67 0.84
CA ALA A 65 -8.50 -33.37 0.93
C ALA A 65 -8.57 -32.63 -0.41
N VAL A 66 -7.57 -32.77 -1.29
CA VAL A 66 -7.59 -32.20 -2.65
C VAL A 66 -8.60 -32.94 -3.54
N SER A 67 -8.70 -34.27 -3.41
CA SER A 67 -9.68 -35.10 -4.13
C SER A 67 -11.13 -34.87 -3.66
N MET A 68 -11.36 -34.66 -2.36
CA MET A 68 -12.70 -34.26 -1.87
C MET A 68 -13.07 -32.85 -2.32
N LYS A 69 -12.10 -31.92 -2.35
CA LYS A 69 -12.35 -30.55 -2.81
C LYS A 69 -12.69 -30.48 -4.31
N SER A 70 -12.20 -31.39 -5.15
CA SER A 70 -12.54 -31.45 -6.57
C SER A 70 -13.97 -31.94 -6.84
N LEU A 71 -14.49 -32.85 -6.00
CA LEU A 71 -15.87 -33.33 -6.09
C LEU A 71 -16.87 -32.24 -5.66
N SER A 72 -16.47 -31.32 -4.78
CA SER A 72 -17.30 -30.19 -4.32
C SER A 72 -17.27 -28.95 -5.23
N VAL A 73 -16.62 -29.00 -6.40
CA VAL A 73 -16.45 -27.80 -7.26
C VAL A 73 -17.76 -27.38 -7.93
N GLU A 74 -18.63 -28.34 -8.22
CA GLU A 74 -19.93 -28.13 -8.88
C GLU A 74 -20.96 -27.41 -7.99
N ASP A 75 -20.91 -27.65 -6.67
CA ASP A 75 -21.86 -27.07 -5.71
C ASP A 75 -21.53 -25.63 -5.28
N LYS A 76 -20.43 -25.05 -5.79
CA LYS A 76 -19.93 -23.76 -5.32
C LYS A 76 -20.32 -22.62 -6.26
N GLU A 77 -20.63 -21.47 -5.67
CA GLU A 77 -20.92 -20.23 -6.39
C GLU A 77 -19.81 -19.92 -7.42
N ALA A 78 -20.20 -19.39 -8.59
CA ALA A 78 -19.27 -18.96 -9.62
C ALA A 78 -18.22 -17.99 -9.05
N GLY A 79 -16.95 -18.23 -9.36
CA GLY A 79 -15.83 -17.43 -8.89
C GLY A 79 -15.38 -17.72 -7.44
N TYR A 80 -15.93 -18.74 -6.78
CA TYR A 80 -15.46 -19.17 -5.45
C TYR A 80 -13.95 -19.45 -5.45
N TRP A 81 -13.46 -20.26 -6.40
CA TRP A 81 -12.05 -20.63 -6.44
C TRP A 81 -11.13 -19.46 -6.81
N LYS A 82 -11.64 -18.48 -7.56
CA LYS A 82 -10.96 -17.21 -7.79
C LYS A 82 -10.77 -16.42 -6.50
N LYS A 83 -11.83 -16.29 -5.69
CA LYS A 83 -11.78 -15.64 -4.37
C LYS A 83 -10.78 -16.34 -3.45
N GLU A 84 -10.85 -17.67 -3.34
CA GLU A 84 -9.93 -18.48 -2.54
C GLU A 84 -8.47 -18.34 -2.99
N PHE A 85 -8.22 -18.34 -4.30
CA PHE A 85 -6.89 -18.17 -4.88
C PHE A 85 -6.28 -16.82 -4.49
N ILE A 86 -7.03 -15.73 -4.68
CA ILE A 86 -6.59 -14.36 -4.36
C ILE A 86 -6.38 -14.22 -2.84
N THR A 87 -7.28 -14.75 -2.02
CA THR A 87 -7.14 -14.72 -0.55
C THR A 87 -5.90 -15.46 -0.07
N LYS A 88 -5.64 -16.66 -0.61
CA LYS A 88 -4.44 -17.45 -0.26
C LYS A 88 -3.15 -16.76 -0.70
N GLN A 89 -3.14 -16.13 -1.87
CA GLN A 89 -2.02 -15.33 -2.34
C GLN A 89 -1.76 -14.14 -1.40
N ARG A 90 -2.81 -13.45 -0.97
CA ARG A 90 -2.72 -12.34 0.00
C ARG A 90 -2.15 -12.81 1.34
N ALA A 91 -2.62 -13.94 1.85
CA ALA A 91 -2.12 -14.54 3.08
C ALA A 91 -0.64 -14.93 2.98
N SER A 92 -0.22 -15.52 1.85
CA SER A 92 1.18 -15.90 1.63
C SER A 92 2.12 -14.70 1.61
N VAL A 93 1.75 -13.60 0.94
CA VAL A 93 2.57 -12.38 0.90
C VAL A 93 2.64 -11.75 2.29
N LYS A 94 1.52 -11.66 3.00
CA LYS A 94 1.48 -11.16 4.38
C LYS A 94 2.40 -11.96 5.32
N ALA A 95 2.39 -13.30 5.22
CA ALA A 95 3.24 -14.16 6.03
C ALA A 95 4.73 -13.92 5.77
N VAL A 96 5.12 -13.77 4.48
CA VAL A 96 6.51 -13.44 4.11
C VAL A 96 6.91 -12.06 4.65
N LEU A 97 6.04 -11.06 4.53
CA LEU A 97 6.33 -9.71 5.03
C LEU A 97 6.45 -9.67 6.55
N ALA A 98 5.59 -10.40 7.28
CA ALA A 98 5.68 -10.51 8.73
C ALA A 98 7.03 -11.09 9.17
N GLN A 99 7.55 -12.11 8.47
CA GLN A 99 8.86 -12.69 8.76
C GLN A 99 10.01 -11.72 8.45
N VAL A 100 9.93 -10.99 7.33
CA VAL A 100 10.97 -10.02 6.92
C VAL A 100 11.00 -8.81 7.85
N LEU A 101 9.85 -8.37 8.37
CA LEU A 101 9.72 -7.19 9.24
C LEU A 101 9.90 -7.50 10.74
N GLN A 102 9.95 -8.78 11.13
CA GLN A 102 10.18 -9.20 12.52
C GLN A 102 11.44 -8.61 13.18
N PRO A 103 12.61 -8.50 12.52
CA PRO A 103 13.79 -7.88 13.14
C PRO A 103 13.61 -6.37 13.25
N VAL A 104 13.62 -5.89 14.49
CA VAL A 104 13.48 -4.47 14.84
C VAL A 104 14.82 -3.91 15.31
N ASN A 105 15.14 -2.68 14.90
CA ASN A 105 16.33 -1.98 15.35
C ASN A 105 16.14 -1.56 16.83
N PRO A 106 17.04 -1.95 17.75
CA PRO A 106 16.93 -1.59 19.16
C PRO A 106 17.00 -0.09 19.42
N ASP A 107 17.61 0.70 18.51
CA ASP A 107 17.78 2.14 18.67
C ASP A 107 16.60 2.98 18.16
N THR A 108 15.81 2.45 17.23
CA THR A 108 14.73 3.22 16.60
C THR A 108 13.37 2.58 16.77
N GLY A 109 13.31 1.31 17.18
CA GLY A 109 12.06 0.55 17.21
C GLY A 109 11.50 0.26 15.82
N LEU A 110 12.26 0.50 14.74
CA LEU A 110 11.82 0.34 13.36
C LEU A 110 12.27 -0.98 12.73
N PRO A 111 11.51 -1.55 11.77
CA PRO A 111 11.92 -2.76 11.07
C PRO A 111 13.21 -2.55 10.27
N VAL A 112 14.22 -3.38 10.54
CA VAL A 112 15.56 -3.27 9.93
C VAL A 112 15.52 -3.51 8.42
N LYS A 113 14.61 -4.38 7.97
CA LYS A 113 14.54 -4.86 6.59
C LYS A 113 13.41 -4.22 5.78
N THR A 114 13.01 -3.00 6.11
CA THR A 114 11.93 -2.29 5.39
C THR A 114 12.24 -2.18 3.89
N LYS A 115 13.46 -1.78 3.51
CA LYS A 115 13.90 -1.72 2.10
C LYS A 115 13.75 -3.06 1.36
N GLU A 116 14.10 -4.16 2.02
CA GLU A 116 13.95 -5.52 1.46
C GLU A 116 12.47 -5.93 1.37
N ALA A 117 11.66 -5.58 2.38
CA ALA A 117 10.22 -5.83 2.37
C ALA A 117 9.53 -5.12 1.19
N LEU A 118 9.90 -3.86 0.90
CA LEU A 118 9.39 -3.11 -0.26
C LEU A 118 9.75 -3.81 -1.58
N ARG A 119 11.00 -4.28 -1.71
CA ARG A 119 11.46 -5.00 -2.91
C ARG A 119 10.73 -6.34 -3.10
N ILE A 120 10.57 -7.13 -2.04
CA ILE A 120 9.91 -8.45 -2.09
C ILE A 120 8.41 -8.31 -2.37
N SER A 121 7.77 -7.31 -1.77
CA SER A 121 6.34 -7.04 -1.96
C SER A 121 6.02 -6.32 -3.25
N GLY A 122 7.01 -5.82 -4.01
CA GLY A 122 6.77 -4.92 -5.14
C GLY A 122 5.84 -3.77 -4.78
N LEU A 123 5.85 -3.34 -3.51
CA LEU A 123 5.00 -2.28 -3.00
C LEU A 123 5.52 -0.94 -3.53
N TYR A 124 4.60 -0.15 -4.05
CA TYR A 124 4.85 1.23 -4.44
C TYR A 124 3.63 2.08 -4.10
N TRP A 125 3.70 3.39 -4.30
CA TRP A 125 2.64 4.31 -3.91
C TRP A 125 2.07 5.08 -5.09
N VAL A 126 0.78 5.34 -5.04
CA VAL A 126 0.10 6.19 -6.03
C VAL A 126 -0.71 7.24 -5.31
N ILE A 127 -0.94 8.36 -5.99
CA ILE A 127 -1.99 9.30 -5.60
C ILE A 127 -3.17 9.13 -6.55
N ILE A 128 -4.37 9.12 -5.98
CA ILE A 128 -5.63 9.10 -6.73
C ILE A 128 -6.28 10.46 -6.54
N LEU A 129 -6.30 11.26 -7.60
CA LEU A 129 -6.95 12.56 -7.62
C LEU A 129 -8.41 12.38 -7.98
N LYS A 130 -9.31 12.81 -7.10
CA LYS A 130 -10.76 12.69 -7.27
C LYS A 130 -11.35 14.00 -7.74
N ALA A 131 -11.86 14.02 -8.95
CA ALA A 131 -12.56 15.17 -9.49
C ALA A 131 -13.98 15.30 -8.93
N LYS A 132 -14.49 16.54 -8.90
CA LYS A 132 -15.84 16.87 -8.42
C LYS A 132 -16.95 16.20 -9.24
N ASN A 133 -16.66 15.84 -10.49
CA ASN A 133 -17.55 15.10 -11.38
C ASN A 133 -17.52 13.57 -11.14
N GLY A 134 -16.76 13.09 -10.16
CA GLY A 134 -16.60 11.66 -9.83
C GLY A 134 -15.52 10.93 -10.64
N GLN A 135 -14.81 11.60 -11.55
CA GLN A 135 -13.69 11.01 -12.29
C GLN A 135 -12.45 10.87 -11.39
N GLU A 136 -11.74 9.76 -11.54
CA GLU A 136 -10.51 9.49 -10.78
C GLU A 136 -9.29 9.46 -11.71
N TYR A 137 -8.20 10.10 -11.28
CA TYR A 137 -6.92 10.11 -11.97
C TYR A 137 -5.86 9.45 -11.09
N VAL A 138 -5.35 8.30 -11.54
CA VAL A 138 -4.30 7.57 -10.82
C VAL A 138 -2.93 8.01 -11.33
N MET A 139 -2.11 8.56 -10.43
CA MET A 139 -0.76 9.03 -10.75
C MET A 139 0.28 8.14 -10.08
N GLU A 140 1.13 7.50 -10.88
CA GLU A 140 2.32 6.79 -10.40
C GLU A 140 3.39 7.80 -9.99
N HIS A 141 4.18 7.47 -8.97
CA HIS A 141 5.26 8.35 -8.49
C HIS A 141 6.39 8.44 -9.52
N THR A 142 7.01 9.61 -9.62
CA THR A 142 8.13 9.87 -10.54
C THR A 142 9.47 9.55 -9.89
N ASP A 143 9.59 9.82 -8.59
CA ASP A 143 10.82 9.58 -7.83
C ASP A 143 10.52 9.05 -6.42
N LEU A 144 11.45 8.28 -5.88
CA LEU A 144 11.34 7.57 -4.60
C LEU A 144 12.71 7.55 -3.91
N SER A 145 12.81 8.20 -2.75
CA SER A 145 14.00 8.16 -1.90
C SER A 145 13.69 7.45 -0.59
N VAL A 146 14.46 6.40 -0.30
CA VAL A 146 14.27 5.56 0.88
C VAL A 146 15.37 5.84 1.90
N HIS A 147 15.00 6.49 2.99
CA HIS A 147 15.89 6.89 4.09
C HIS A 147 15.94 5.79 5.16
N ASP A 148 16.51 6.11 6.32
CA ASP A 148 16.68 5.13 7.41
C ASP A 148 15.41 4.99 8.26
N SER A 149 14.67 6.08 8.43
CA SER A 149 13.42 6.12 9.21
C SER A 149 12.16 6.38 8.38
N SER A 150 12.31 6.84 7.14
CA SER A 150 11.17 7.22 6.30
C SER A 150 11.40 6.99 4.80
N VAL A 151 10.31 7.08 4.03
CA VAL A 151 10.35 7.15 2.57
C VAL A 151 9.78 8.49 2.11
N THR A 152 10.45 9.11 1.14
CA THR A 152 9.96 10.31 0.47
C THR A 152 9.59 9.96 -0.96
N ILE A 153 8.35 10.25 -1.31
CA ILE A 153 7.75 9.90 -2.59
C ILE A 153 7.37 11.19 -3.31
N MET A 154 7.75 11.31 -4.58
CA MET A 154 7.55 12.50 -5.38
C MET A 154 6.68 12.22 -6.60
N TRP A 155 5.70 13.08 -6.82
CA TRP A 155 4.90 13.13 -8.04
C TRP A 155 5.09 14.50 -8.67
N TYR A 156 5.57 14.53 -9.91
CA TYR A 156 5.67 15.74 -10.73
C TYR A 156 5.58 15.35 -12.20
N GLY A 157 5.14 16.29 -13.05
CA GLY A 157 4.87 16.02 -14.45
C GLY A 157 4.12 17.16 -15.11
N LYS A 158 3.83 17.00 -16.41
CA LYS A 158 3.13 18.02 -17.22
C LYS A 158 1.63 17.81 -17.35
N ASN A 159 1.13 16.62 -16.99
CA ASN A 159 -0.25 16.21 -17.25
C ASN A 159 -1.06 16.16 -15.94
N TRP A 160 -1.13 17.29 -15.22
CA TRP A 160 -1.95 17.38 -14.02
C TRP A 160 -3.36 17.85 -14.36
N PRO A 161 -4.40 17.26 -13.75
CA PRO A 161 -5.73 17.86 -13.81
C PRO A 161 -5.74 19.20 -13.05
N GLN A 162 -6.53 20.15 -13.55
CA GLN A 162 -6.68 21.46 -12.92
C GLN A 162 -7.21 21.32 -11.49
N LEU A 163 -6.60 22.05 -10.56
CA LEU A 163 -6.97 21.98 -9.14
C LEU A 163 -8.45 22.32 -8.91
N ALA A 164 -9.01 23.26 -9.66
CA ALA A 164 -10.41 23.65 -9.59
C ALA A 164 -11.39 22.48 -9.84
N MET A 165 -10.98 21.49 -10.64
CA MET A 165 -11.76 20.29 -10.92
C MET A 165 -11.67 19.24 -9.81
N LEU A 166 -10.65 19.31 -8.95
CA LEU A 166 -10.36 18.32 -7.94
C LEU A 166 -11.09 18.60 -6.62
N SER A 167 -11.40 17.54 -5.89
CA SER A 167 -12.06 17.58 -4.58
C SER A 167 -11.19 16.98 -3.48
N ALA A 168 -10.55 15.84 -3.78
CA ALA A 168 -9.74 15.11 -2.82
C ALA A 168 -8.54 14.46 -3.51
N LEU A 169 -7.53 14.16 -2.69
CA LEU A 169 -6.36 13.37 -3.04
C LEU A 169 -6.28 12.21 -2.05
N ASP A 170 -6.27 11.00 -2.58
CA ASP A 170 -6.09 9.78 -1.80
C ASP A 170 -4.68 9.24 -2.02
N LEU A 171 -3.92 9.07 -0.95
CA LEU A 171 -2.60 8.42 -0.98
C LEU A 171 -2.79 6.92 -0.71
N CYS A 172 -2.37 6.09 -1.66
CA CYS A 172 -2.58 4.65 -1.60
C CYS A 172 -1.26 3.89 -1.76
N GLY A 173 -1.07 2.86 -0.93
CA GLY A 173 -0.12 1.79 -1.19
C GLY A 173 -0.69 0.84 -2.24
N VAL A 174 0.15 0.41 -3.18
CA VAL A 174 -0.24 -0.47 -4.28
C VAL A 174 0.66 -1.69 -4.36
N MET A 175 0.04 -2.86 -4.35
CA MET A 175 0.75 -4.14 -4.41
C MET A 175 0.20 -5.01 -5.53
N PRO A 176 1.06 -5.62 -6.38
CA PRO A 176 0.62 -6.60 -7.36
C PRO A 176 -0.06 -7.80 -6.70
N VAL A 177 -1.19 -8.25 -7.27
CA VAL A 177 -1.89 -9.46 -6.80
C VAL A 177 -1.03 -10.71 -7.05
N PHE A 178 -0.33 -10.73 -8.18
CA PHE A 178 0.49 -11.84 -8.61
C PHE A 178 1.95 -11.42 -8.64
N MET A 179 2.75 -12.03 -7.77
CA MET A 179 4.19 -11.94 -7.78
C MET A 179 4.73 -13.16 -8.50
N ASP A 180 4.96 -13.03 -9.81
CA ASP A 180 5.88 -13.96 -10.47
C ASP A 180 7.29 -13.57 -10.01
N ARG A 181 7.91 -14.39 -9.16
CA ARG A 181 9.29 -14.16 -8.68
C ARG A 181 10.30 -14.02 -9.83
N SER A 182 9.94 -14.41 -11.05
CA SER A 182 10.79 -14.35 -12.24
C SER A 182 10.48 -13.21 -13.21
N LYS A 183 9.36 -12.49 -13.06
CA LYS A 183 8.94 -11.44 -14.01
C LYS A 183 8.61 -10.13 -13.30
N THR A 184 9.00 -9.02 -13.90
CA THR A 184 8.55 -7.69 -13.47
C THR A 184 7.02 -7.63 -13.55
N PRO A 185 6.32 -7.11 -12.51
CA PRO A 185 4.88 -6.93 -12.56
C PRO A 185 4.47 -6.16 -13.82
N SER A 186 3.46 -6.64 -14.54
CA SER A 186 2.97 -5.92 -15.72
C SER A 186 2.36 -4.57 -15.28
N LYS A 187 2.61 -3.52 -16.07
CA LYS A 187 2.13 -2.15 -15.78
C LYS A 187 0.60 -2.08 -15.61
N ASN A 188 -0.13 -2.98 -16.26
CA ASN A 188 -1.59 -3.04 -16.21
C ASN A 188 -2.11 -4.31 -15.50
N GLY A 189 -1.26 -4.96 -14.71
CA GLY A 189 -1.63 -6.15 -13.97
C GLY A 189 -2.65 -5.87 -12.87
N PRO A 190 -3.34 -6.92 -12.38
CA PRO A 190 -4.22 -6.80 -11.23
C PRO A 190 -3.40 -6.33 -10.02
N ARG A 191 -3.91 -5.29 -9.35
CA ARG A 191 -3.26 -4.61 -8.21
C ARG A 191 -4.25 -4.50 -7.05
N TRP A 192 -3.73 -4.51 -5.83
CA TRP A 192 -4.46 -4.19 -4.61
C TRP A 192 -4.09 -2.79 -4.16
N HIS A 193 -5.11 -1.99 -3.85
CA HIS A 193 -4.95 -0.66 -3.28
C HIS A 193 -5.26 -0.70 -1.78
N SER A 194 -4.41 -0.05 -0.99
CA SER A 194 -4.62 0.20 0.43
C SER A 194 -4.53 1.70 0.66
N LEU A 195 -5.64 2.32 1.06
CA LEU A 195 -5.68 3.73 1.41
C LEU A 195 -4.80 3.95 2.64
N ILE A 196 -3.92 4.94 2.58
CA ILE A 196 -3.05 5.34 3.69
C ILE A 196 -3.61 6.60 4.34
N ALA A 197 -3.92 7.59 3.51
CA ALA A 197 -4.44 8.87 3.96
C ALA A 197 -5.29 9.51 2.86
N LYS A 198 -6.29 10.28 3.29
CA LYS A 198 -7.17 11.06 2.42
C LYS A 198 -7.03 12.53 2.76
N TYR A 199 -6.86 13.35 1.73
CA TYR A 199 -6.64 14.78 1.84
C TYR A 199 -7.72 15.53 1.07
N HIS A 200 -8.32 16.52 1.71
CA HIS A 200 -9.26 17.41 1.06
C HIS A 200 -8.50 18.58 0.46
N LEU A 201 -8.58 18.76 -0.86
CA LEU A 201 -7.84 19.82 -1.55
C LEU A 201 -8.42 21.21 -1.27
N SER A 202 -9.66 21.27 -0.76
CA SER A 202 -10.23 22.49 -0.17
C SER A 202 -9.44 23.03 1.03
N ASN A 203 -8.59 22.19 1.65
CA ASN A 203 -7.78 22.59 2.79
C ASN A 203 -6.50 23.33 2.39
N LEU A 204 -6.26 23.54 1.09
CA LEU A 204 -5.16 24.36 0.58
C LEU A 204 -5.48 25.85 0.81
N THR A 205 -5.39 26.26 2.07
CA THR A 205 -5.63 27.63 2.54
C THR A 205 -4.33 28.28 2.96
N GLU A 206 -4.35 29.60 3.19
CA GLU A 206 -3.19 30.35 3.72
C GLU A 206 -2.62 29.75 5.01
N SER A 207 -3.47 29.14 5.86
CA SER A 207 -3.03 28.50 7.11
C SER A 207 -2.22 27.22 6.92
N THR A 208 -2.32 26.57 5.76
CA THR A 208 -1.52 25.38 5.41
C THR A 208 -0.31 25.73 4.55
N MET A 209 -0.20 26.98 4.11
CA MET A 209 0.91 27.45 3.29
C MET A 209 2.17 27.60 4.15
N ILE A 210 3.24 26.91 3.78
CA ILE A 210 4.53 27.01 4.49
C ILE A 210 5.43 28.05 3.82
N GLY A 211 5.32 28.20 2.50
CA GLY A 211 6.22 29.07 1.76
C GLY A 211 5.81 29.26 0.32
N TRP A 212 6.50 30.18 -0.35
CA TRP A 212 6.25 30.55 -1.74
C TRP A 212 7.52 31.16 -2.33
N ASP A 213 7.75 30.95 -3.63
CA ASP A 213 8.82 31.59 -4.40
C ASP A 213 8.24 32.36 -5.60
N SER A 214 9.01 32.77 -6.60
CA SER A 214 8.46 33.50 -7.76
C SER A 214 7.48 32.69 -8.62
N LEU A 215 7.49 31.35 -8.54
CA LEU A 215 6.77 30.45 -9.44
C LEU A 215 5.71 29.58 -8.73
N ILE A 216 5.99 29.15 -7.49
CA ILE A 216 5.28 28.10 -6.77
C ILE A 216 4.85 28.57 -5.38
N ARG A 217 3.69 28.11 -4.92
CA ARG A 217 3.23 28.15 -3.52
C ARG A 217 3.27 26.73 -2.94
N ILE A 218 3.76 26.58 -1.72
CA ILE A 218 3.94 25.28 -1.06
C ILE A 218 3.01 25.21 0.14
N PHE A 219 2.23 24.13 0.20
CA PHE A 219 1.29 23.82 1.25
C PHE A 219 1.65 22.50 1.92
N CYS A 220 1.44 22.40 3.24
CA CYS A 220 1.55 21.15 3.97
C CYS A 220 0.19 20.72 4.50
N LEU A 221 -0.23 19.55 4.02
CA LEU A 221 -1.42 18.86 4.46
C LEU A 221 -1.00 17.72 5.38
N HIS A 222 -1.59 17.68 6.57
CA HIS A 222 -1.32 16.62 7.53
C HIS A 222 -2.17 15.38 7.21
N PRO A 223 -1.61 14.17 7.35
CA PRO A 223 -0.24 13.88 7.78
C PRO A 223 0.77 13.87 6.62
N GLY A 224 1.88 14.62 6.74
CA GLY A 224 3.11 14.39 5.97
C GLY A 224 3.05 14.61 4.45
N LEU A 225 2.05 15.33 3.92
CA LEU A 225 1.90 15.60 2.49
C LEU A 225 2.23 17.07 2.19
N LEU A 226 3.14 17.30 1.26
CA LEU A 226 3.51 18.60 0.72
C LEU A 226 2.94 18.73 -0.69
N VAL A 227 2.29 19.85 -0.97
CA VAL A 227 1.66 20.14 -2.26
C VAL A 227 2.19 21.47 -2.79
N GLY A 228 2.81 21.44 -3.97
CA GLY A 228 3.24 22.64 -4.69
C GLY A 228 2.24 23.03 -5.76
N LEU A 229 1.85 24.30 -5.81
CA LEU A 229 0.97 24.87 -6.83
C LEU A 229 1.67 25.94 -7.65
N TRP A 230 1.48 25.93 -8.97
CA TRP A 230 1.91 27.04 -9.83
C TRP A 230 1.11 28.30 -9.53
N LYS A 231 1.79 29.44 -9.40
CA LYS A 231 1.13 30.72 -9.11
C LYS A 231 0.25 31.23 -10.24
N ARG A 232 0.64 31.00 -11.49
CA ARG A 232 -0.07 31.55 -12.66
C ARG A 232 -1.33 30.78 -13.02
N GLU A 233 -1.27 29.46 -12.91
CA GLU A 233 -2.30 28.56 -13.45
C GLU A 233 -3.12 27.89 -12.33
N GLU A 234 -2.70 28.04 -11.06
CA GLU A 234 -3.25 27.31 -9.91
C GLU A 234 -3.30 25.79 -10.11
N GLU A 235 -2.44 25.27 -10.99
CA GLU A 235 -2.27 23.85 -11.25
C GLU A 235 -1.26 23.21 -10.28
N LEU A 236 -1.39 21.90 -10.09
CA LEU A 236 -0.44 21.12 -9.30
C LEU A 236 0.92 21.12 -9.99
N ALA A 237 1.95 21.62 -9.31
CA ALA A 237 3.34 21.56 -9.75
C ALA A 237 3.97 20.22 -9.34
N PHE A 238 3.85 19.89 -8.05
CA PHE A 238 4.32 18.63 -7.50
C PHE A 238 3.52 18.25 -6.26
N VAL A 239 3.55 16.97 -5.93
CA VAL A 239 3.12 16.44 -4.65
C VAL A 239 4.28 15.64 -4.07
N MET A 240 4.53 15.79 -2.77
CA MET A 240 5.55 15.07 -2.03
C MET A 240 4.90 14.44 -0.80
N ALA A 241 5.10 13.15 -0.58
CA ALA A 241 4.67 12.47 0.66
C ALA A 241 5.90 11.99 1.42
N ASN A 242 5.94 12.28 2.72
CA ASN A 242 6.94 11.72 3.63
C ASN A 242 6.25 10.73 4.56
N LEU A 243 6.56 9.44 4.40
CA LEU A 243 5.94 8.36 5.15
C LEU A 243 6.98 7.69 6.06
N HIS A 244 6.77 7.83 7.37
CA HIS A 244 7.60 7.18 8.37
C HIS A 244 7.43 5.65 8.33
N PHE A 245 8.50 4.89 8.60
CA PHE A 245 8.51 3.42 8.54
C PHE A 245 7.63 2.75 9.59
N HIS A 246 7.24 3.47 10.64
CA HIS A 246 6.33 2.96 11.66
C HIS A 246 5.00 2.47 11.05
N HIS A 247 4.88 1.15 10.98
CA HIS A 247 3.78 0.41 10.35
C HIS A 247 3.50 0.79 8.90
N LEU A 248 4.52 1.25 8.16
CA LEU A 248 4.35 1.70 6.78
C LEU A 248 3.83 0.58 5.88
N VAL A 249 4.43 -0.61 5.99
CA VAL A 249 4.06 -1.75 5.15
C VAL A 249 2.64 -2.22 5.48
N GLU A 250 2.27 -2.23 6.75
CA GLU A 250 0.94 -2.60 7.22
C GLU A 250 -0.11 -1.61 6.70
N LYS A 251 0.12 -0.30 6.88
CA LYS A 251 -0.76 0.76 6.34
C LYS A 251 -0.91 0.69 4.83
N SER A 252 0.16 0.28 4.14
CA SER A 252 0.19 0.20 2.68
C SER A 252 -0.34 -1.13 2.11
N THR A 253 -0.67 -2.13 2.93
CA THR A 253 -1.07 -3.47 2.43
C THR A 253 -2.29 -4.09 3.11
N LEU A 254 -2.58 -3.72 4.36
CA LEU A 254 -3.64 -4.33 5.17
C LEU A 254 -4.97 -3.59 5.06
N GLY A 255 -4.97 -2.34 4.63
CA GLY A 255 -6.17 -1.54 4.41
C GLY A 255 -6.99 -2.00 3.21
N SER A 256 -8.05 -1.24 2.94
CA SER A 256 -8.88 -1.39 1.74
C SER A 256 -8.66 -0.20 0.81
N ALA A 257 -9.24 -0.25 -0.40
CA ALA A 257 -9.15 0.86 -1.35
C ALA A 257 -9.84 2.15 -0.85
N THR A 258 -10.71 2.06 0.15
CA THR A 258 -11.55 3.17 0.63
C THR A 258 -11.39 3.46 2.12
N VAL A 259 -10.85 2.52 2.89
CA VAL A 259 -10.72 2.62 4.35
C VAL A 259 -9.27 2.36 4.73
N PRO A 260 -8.63 3.30 5.46
CA PRO A 260 -7.27 3.11 5.94
C PRO A 260 -7.17 1.94 6.92
N TYR A 261 -5.98 1.37 7.04
CA TYR A 261 -5.71 0.39 8.08
C TYR A 261 -5.58 1.07 9.44
N GLU A 262 -6.46 0.71 10.37
CA GLU A 262 -6.37 1.14 11.76
C GLU A 262 -5.46 0.20 12.55
N LEU A 263 -4.48 0.79 13.24
CA LEU A 263 -3.61 0.05 14.13
C LEU A 263 -4.37 -0.34 15.40
N PRO A 264 -4.04 -1.48 16.03
CA PRO A 264 -4.54 -1.79 17.35
C PRO A 264 -4.22 -0.64 18.32
N PRO A 265 -5.16 -0.27 19.22
CA PRO A 265 -4.92 0.80 20.17
C PRO A 265 -3.67 0.47 21.01
N HIS A 266 -2.78 1.46 21.13
CA HIS A 266 -1.60 1.34 21.99
C HIS A 266 -2.09 1.08 23.42
N THR A 267 -1.65 -0.03 24.02
CA THR A 267 -1.87 -0.25 25.45
C THR A 267 -0.68 0.39 26.17
N PRO A 268 -0.87 1.53 26.86
CA PRO A 268 0.21 2.15 27.61
C PRO A 268 0.83 1.15 28.59
N LEU A 269 2.16 1.19 28.72
CA LEU A 269 2.82 0.42 29.76
C LEU A 269 2.42 1.00 31.12
N LEU A 270 2.49 0.19 32.18
CA LEU A 270 2.01 0.55 33.52
C LEU A 270 2.62 1.86 34.07
N ASP A 271 3.75 2.33 33.52
CA ASP A 271 4.45 3.56 33.90
C ASP A 271 3.98 4.84 33.17
N ASP A 272 3.08 4.75 32.18
CA ASP A 272 2.51 5.90 31.48
C ASP A 272 1.39 6.54 32.32
N HIS A 273 1.72 7.00 33.52
CA HIS A 273 0.78 7.71 34.38
C HIS A 273 0.67 9.19 33.95
N PRO A 274 -0.54 9.72 33.71
CA PRO A 274 -0.76 11.11 33.30
C PRO A 274 -0.34 12.16 34.35
N GLU A 275 0.03 11.73 35.56
CA GLU A 275 0.52 12.58 36.65
C GLU A 275 2.04 12.75 36.68
N TYR A 276 2.80 11.75 36.22
CA TYR A 276 4.28 11.77 36.28
C TYR A 276 4.93 12.26 34.98
N GLY A 277 4.21 12.20 33.87
CA GLY A 277 4.73 12.58 32.56
C GLY A 277 5.48 11.43 31.88
N LEU A 278 5.92 11.68 30.65
CA LEU A 278 6.57 10.69 29.81
C LEU A 278 8.03 10.52 30.28
N HIS A 279 8.37 9.37 30.87
CA HIS A 279 9.73 9.00 31.31
C HIS A 279 10.37 7.89 30.46
N GLY A 280 11.68 7.99 30.20
CA GLY A 280 12.47 6.92 29.57
C GLY A 280 12.36 6.86 28.04
N TYR A 281 11.94 7.96 27.40
CA TYR A 281 11.68 7.99 25.97
C TYR A 281 12.98 8.08 25.17
N GLN A 282 12.96 7.44 23.99
CA GLN A 282 14.01 7.50 23.01
C GLN A 282 13.51 8.31 21.80
N LEU A 283 14.20 9.38 21.48
CA LEU A 283 13.93 10.22 20.31
C LEU A 283 14.99 9.94 19.25
N HIS A 284 14.54 9.47 18.10
CA HIS A 284 15.37 9.40 16.91
C HIS A 284 15.02 10.56 15.98
N VAL A 285 16.02 11.32 15.55
CA VAL A 285 15.88 12.45 14.61
C VAL A 285 16.69 12.13 13.37
N ASP A 286 15.99 12.14 12.22
CA ASP A 286 16.57 11.97 10.90
C ASP A 286 16.15 13.17 10.04
N MET A 287 17.15 13.93 9.58
CA MET A 287 16.98 15.09 8.73
C MET A 287 17.72 14.85 7.42
N HIS A 288 16.99 14.94 6.32
CA HIS A 288 17.51 14.70 4.98
C HIS A 288 16.93 15.70 3.97
N SER A 289 17.62 15.84 2.84
CA SER A 289 17.12 16.52 1.65
C SER A 289 17.66 15.84 0.41
N SER A 290 16.75 15.51 -0.51
CA SER A 290 17.10 15.04 -1.86
C SER A 290 18.14 13.90 -1.89
N GLY A 291 18.05 12.98 -0.92
CA GLY A 291 18.96 11.84 -0.78
C GLY A 291 20.22 12.08 0.06
N ILE A 292 20.43 13.28 0.58
CA ILE A 292 21.53 13.63 1.50
C ILE A 292 21.00 13.67 2.93
N SER A 293 21.59 12.89 3.84
CA SER A 293 21.32 13.00 5.28
C SER A 293 22.20 14.09 5.89
N TYR A 294 21.58 15.03 6.60
CA TYR A 294 22.27 16.12 7.31
C TYR A 294 22.46 15.81 8.79
N LEU A 295 21.48 15.15 9.39
CA LEU A 295 21.50 14.79 10.81
C LEU A 295 20.80 13.46 10.99
N CYS A 296 21.47 12.52 11.64
CA CYS A 296 20.88 11.29 12.11
C CYS A 296 21.39 11.07 13.54
N GLY A 297 20.48 11.11 14.51
CA GLY A 297 20.84 11.09 15.92
C GLY A 297 19.77 10.45 16.79
N THR A 298 20.23 9.73 17.82
CA THR A 298 19.36 9.04 18.77
C THR A 298 19.64 9.56 20.17
N PHE A 299 18.62 10.11 20.81
CA PHE A 299 18.66 10.65 22.16
C PHE A 299 17.87 9.71 23.07
N ARG A 300 18.49 9.26 24.15
CA ARG A 300 17.89 8.30 25.10
C ARG A 300 17.58 8.95 26.43
N ASN A 301 16.72 8.31 27.21
CA ASN A 301 16.36 8.72 28.58
C ASN A 301 15.79 10.15 28.64
N LEU A 302 14.99 10.52 27.64
CA LEU A 302 14.28 11.79 27.67
C LEU A 302 13.13 11.71 28.68
N PHE A 303 12.90 12.82 29.37
CA PHE A 303 11.86 12.98 30.37
C PHE A 303 11.12 14.29 30.13
N THR A 304 9.79 14.25 30.22
CA THR A 304 8.94 15.44 30.08
C THR A 304 8.15 15.64 31.36
N LYS A 305 8.36 16.79 32.04
CA LYS A 305 7.53 17.20 33.18
C LYS A 305 6.29 17.95 32.69
N LYS A 306 5.13 17.67 33.30
CA LYS A 306 3.82 18.27 32.97
C LYS A 306 3.80 19.80 32.99
N GLU A 307 4.68 20.44 33.76
CA GLU A 307 4.75 21.89 33.96
C GLU A 307 5.15 22.69 32.70
N LEU A 308 5.61 22.04 31.62
CA LEU A 308 6.02 22.71 30.39
C LEU A 308 4.89 22.92 29.35
N PHE A 309 3.69 22.39 29.60
CA PHE A 309 2.55 22.55 28.67
C PHE A 309 1.68 23.78 28.94
N TYR A 310 1.77 24.39 30.14
CA TYR A 310 1.06 25.63 30.47
C TYR A 310 1.98 26.83 30.27
N ASN A 311 2.21 27.18 29.00
CA ASN A 311 2.51 28.52 28.45
C ASN A 311 3.44 28.35 27.26
N GLY A 312 2.98 28.76 26.07
CA GLY A 312 3.78 28.87 24.84
C GLY A 312 4.87 29.94 24.91
N ARG A 313 5.77 29.85 25.90
CA ARG A 313 7.03 30.58 26.00
C ARG A 313 8.07 29.62 26.59
N ASN A 314 9.00 29.17 25.74
CA ASN A 314 10.28 28.61 26.17
C ASN A 314 10.96 29.59 27.13
N PRO A 315 11.43 29.16 28.32
CA PRO A 315 12.35 29.94 29.11
C PRO A 315 13.76 29.33 29.01
N PHE A 316 14.31 29.13 27.81
CA PHE A 316 15.75 28.92 27.63
C PHE A 316 16.17 29.36 26.22
N GLY A 317 16.99 30.41 26.15
CA GLY A 317 17.93 30.74 25.07
C GLY A 317 17.35 31.30 23.78
#